data_AF-A0A8S1KGA6-F1
#
_entry.id   AF-A0A8S1KGA6-F1
#
_cell.length_a   1.000
_cell.length_b   1.000
_cell.length_c   1.000
_cell.angle_alpha   90.00
_cell.angle_beta   90.00
_cell.angle_gamma   90.00
#
_symmetry.space_group_name_H-M   'P 1'
#
loop_
_entity.id
_entity.type
_entity.pdbx_description
1 polymer ?
#
loop_
_entity_poly.entity_id
_entity_poly.type
_entity_poly.pdbx_seq_one_letter_code
_entity_poly.pdbx_strand_id
1 'polypeptide(L)'
;MGSQCNNCKCEKEKYLDIEKAEYVVVVATSSQKSTSKVIVKNKMATLIQKYWRGYYVRKKLTYQKIIESIPQKTIHTNEIDQQEQFESGISINQDQFERETRQAYKFKGGAVYTGEWKGQARDGFGIQVWPDGAKYEGEWRHNKAQGKGQFTHSNGDIYNGNWENDMANGYGVYQHIDGAKYEGQWFNDKQHGYGYEIWPDGSSYQGFFQNSFKHGKGKYIWPTGQYFEGDWVLNKLNGLGVLVWPDGRKYEGEFQNNNMHGKGTYTWPDGRKYYGQYFNDQKHGYGIYEWSDGRRYEGEWENGKQHGKGLYIVGELERTGEWLNGKRIRWDDEKKTNYKK
;
A
#
# COMPACT_ATOMS: atom_id res chain seq x y z
N MET A 1 55.59 0.56 -29.66
CA MET A 1 55.99 1.91 -29.20
C MET A 1 54.71 2.73 -29.14
N GLY A 2 54.06 3.00 -28.02
CA GLY A 2 54.60 3.35 -26.72
C GLY A 2 54.21 4.81 -26.44
N SER A 3 53.11 5.02 -25.73
CA SER A 3 52.92 6.19 -24.86
C SER A 3 51.78 5.91 -23.87
N GLN A 4 52.19 5.61 -22.65
CA GLN A 4 51.37 5.44 -21.47
C GLN A 4 50.86 6.81 -21.01
N CYS A 5 49.57 6.92 -20.68
CA CYS A 5 49.05 8.03 -19.90
C CYS A 5 48.98 7.58 -18.44
N ASN A 6 49.92 8.08 -17.63
CA ASN A 6 49.91 8.03 -16.18
C ASN A 6 49.07 9.20 -15.64
N ASN A 7 48.40 8.99 -14.51
CA ASN A 7 47.55 9.92 -13.73
C ASN A 7 46.05 10.01 -14.10
N CYS A 8 45.29 9.01 -13.63
CA CYS A 8 43.92 9.26 -13.16
C CYS A 8 43.92 9.17 -11.64
N LYS A 9 44.00 10.32 -10.96
CA LYS A 9 43.54 10.43 -9.57
C LYS A 9 42.02 10.50 -9.63
N CYS A 10 41.33 9.47 -9.14
CA CYS A 10 39.90 9.56 -8.89
C CYS A 10 39.66 10.63 -7.80
N GLU A 11 39.10 11.77 -8.18
CA GLU A 11 38.48 12.68 -7.22
C GLU A 11 37.26 11.98 -6.60
N LYS A 12 37.24 11.90 -5.27
CA LYS A 12 36.06 11.48 -4.52
C LYS A 12 35.03 12.60 -4.62
N GLU A 13 34.05 12.45 -5.51
CA GLU A 13 32.83 13.24 -5.43
C GLU A 13 32.13 12.94 -4.09
N LYS A 14 31.89 14.02 -3.34
CA LYS A 14 31.18 14.02 -2.06
C LYS A 14 29.75 13.55 -2.29
N TYR A 15 29.43 12.35 -1.80
CA TYR A 15 28.05 11.97 -1.57
C TYR A 15 27.49 12.82 -0.42
N LEU A 16 26.34 13.45 -0.65
CA LEU A 16 25.49 13.99 0.42
C LEU A 16 25.06 12.83 1.32
N ASP A 17 25.52 12.84 2.57
CA ASP A 17 25.08 11.95 3.65
C ASP A 17 23.58 12.14 3.91
N ILE A 18 22.74 11.24 3.39
CA ILE A 18 21.30 11.16 3.71
C ILE A 18 21.07 10.33 5.00
N GLU A 19 22.11 10.10 5.82
CA GLU A 19 21.96 9.55 7.18
C GLU A 19 21.61 10.62 8.25
N LYS A 20 21.28 11.86 7.85
CA LYS A 20 20.91 12.95 8.78
C LYS A 20 19.50 13.51 8.59
N ALA A 21 18.55 12.73 8.10
CA ALA A 21 17.14 13.08 8.26
C ALA A 21 16.66 12.62 9.64
N GLU A 22 16.89 13.45 10.66
CA GLU A 22 16.22 13.33 11.96
C GLU A 22 14.72 13.62 11.77
N TYR A 23 13.88 12.60 11.90
CA TYR A 23 12.44 12.82 12.07
C TYR A 23 12.16 13.02 13.56
N VAL A 24 11.85 14.27 13.92
CA VAL A 24 11.35 14.61 15.26
C VAL A 24 9.89 14.18 15.34
N VAL A 25 9.62 13.09 16.06
CA VAL A 25 8.25 12.76 16.48
C VAL A 25 8.05 13.38 17.86
N VAL A 26 7.28 14.47 17.91
CA VAL A 26 6.83 15.06 19.17
C VAL A 26 5.65 14.22 19.66
N VAL A 27 5.90 13.35 20.63
CA VAL A 27 4.82 12.73 21.41
C VAL A 27 4.59 13.62 22.63
N ALA A 28 3.47 14.33 22.65
CA ALA A 28 3.04 15.03 23.85
C ALA A 28 2.54 14.00 24.88
N THR A 29 3.37 13.68 25.87
CA THR A 29 2.90 13.06 27.11
C THR A 29 3.01 14.09 28.23
N SER A 30 1.89 14.34 28.91
CA SER A 30 1.87 15.13 30.13
C SER A 30 2.78 14.48 31.17
N SER A 31 3.61 15.31 31.80
CA SER A 31 4.51 15.02 32.93
C SER A 31 5.94 14.50 32.60
N GLN A 32 6.87 15.45 32.71
CA GLN A 32 8.23 15.38 33.27
C GLN A 32 9.24 14.27 32.84
N LYS A 33 10.25 14.73 32.08
CA LYS A 33 11.71 14.49 32.17
C LYS A 33 12.24 13.06 32.32
N SER A 34 12.73 12.48 31.22
CA SER A 34 14.03 11.75 31.09
C SER A 34 14.01 10.87 29.82
N THR A 35 14.95 11.06 28.89
CA THR A 35 15.13 10.20 27.70
C THR A 35 16.46 9.46 27.79
N SER A 36 16.44 8.13 27.67
CA SER A 36 17.62 7.29 27.48
C SER A 36 17.52 6.54 26.14
N LYS A 37 18.62 6.56 25.38
CA LYS A 37 18.76 5.93 24.04
C LYS A 37 19.18 4.48 24.20
N VAL A 38 18.45 3.54 23.60
CA VAL A 38 18.87 2.13 23.46
C VAL A 38 19.12 1.83 21.99
N ILE A 39 20.32 1.32 21.67
CA ILE A 39 20.72 0.85 20.35
C ILE A 39 20.68 -0.67 20.36
N VAL A 40 19.88 -1.30 19.49
CA VAL A 40 19.89 -2.75 19.28
C VAL A 40 20.30 -3.03 17.83
N LYS A 41 21.42 -3.75 17.67
CA LYS A 41 21.85 -4.34 16.39
C LYS A 41 21.41 -5.80 16.37
N ASN A 42 20.85 -6.28 15.25
CA ASN A 42 20.73 -7.73 15.02
C ASN A 42 21.01 -8.09 13.55
N LYS A 43 21.83 -9.14 13.38
CA LYS A 43 22.23 -9.76 12.11
C LYS A 43 21.50 -11.10 11.94
N MET A 44 20.93 -11.27 10.75
CA MET A 44 20.76 -12.49 9.92
C MET A 44 20.38 -13.84 10.56
N ALA A 45 19.26 -14.40 10.09
CA ALA A 45 19.15 -15.82 9.73
C ALA A 45 18.04 -16.06 8.67
N THR A 46 18.49 -16.44 7.48
CA THR A 46 17.83 -17.15 6.36
C THR A 46 17.04 -18.42 6.80
N LEU A 47 16.02 -18.98 6.13
CA LEU A 47 15.79 -19.24 4.69
C LEU A 47 14.34 -19.78 4.43
N ILE A 48 13.89 -19.76 3.16
CA ILE A 48 12.75 -20.48 2.49
C ILE A 48 11.38 -19.73 2.54
N GLN A 49 10.80 -19.20 1.45
CA GLN A 49 10.06 -19.94 0.40
C GLN A 49 9.92 -19.16 -0.94
N LYS A 50 10.74 -19.56 -1.91
CA LYS A 50 10.56 -19.83 -3.36
C LYS A 50 9.24 -19.53 -4.14
N TYR A 51 8.39 -18.57 -3.77
CA TYR A 51 7.28 -18.10 -4.63
C TYR A 51 7.18 -16.57 -4.71
N TRP A 52 8.26 -15.95 -5.19
CA TRP A 52 8.42 -14.49 -5.22
C TRP A 52 9.03 -14.00 -6.56
N ARG A 53 8.70 -14.66 -7.68
CA ARG A 53 9.23 -14.34 -9.03
C ARG A 53 8.38 -13.38 -9.88
N GLY A 54 7.20 -12.95 -9.43
CA GLY A 54 6.38 -11.95 -10.14
C GLY A 54 6.34 -10.55 -9.52
N TYR A 55 6.75 -10.40 -8.26
CA TYR A 55 6.46 -9.21 -7.45
C TYR A 55 7.72 -8.35 -7.15
N TYR A 56 8.95 -8.91 -7.17
CA TYR A 56 10.20 -8.15 -6.89
C TYR A 56 10.81 -7.43 -8.10
N VAL A 57 10.34 -7.74 -9.31
CA VAL A 57 10.84 -7.06 -10.53
C VAL A 57 10.29 -5.62 -10.63
N ARG A 58 9.34 -5.21 -9.78
CA ARG A 58 8.59 -3.95 -9.97
C ARG A 58 8.81 -2.82 -8.98
N LYS A 59 9.55 -2.91 -7.87
CA LYS A 59 9.82 -1.67 -7.09
C LYS A 59 10.96 -1.74 -6.08
N LYS A 60 11.86 -0.77 -6.26
CA LYS A 60 12.78 -0.12 -5.29
C LYS A 60 14.12 -0.80 -5.02
N LEU A 61 15.10 -0.50 -5.88
CA LEU A 61 16.28 0.32 -5.54
C LEU A 61 17.07 0.70 -6.82
N THR A 62 16.33 1.21 -7.80
CA THR A 62 16.89 1.87 -8.98
C THR A 62 15.89 2.95 -9.40
N TYR A 63 15.46 3.78 -8.45
CA TYR A 63 14.35 4.71 -8.65
C TYR A 63 14.81 6.14 -9.01
N GLN A 64 16.12 6.41 -9.01
CA GLN A 64 16.67 7.71 -9.45
C GLN A 64 17.50 7.60 -10.74
N LYS A 65 18.37 6.60 -10.91
CA LYS A 65 19.16 6.42 -12.15
C LYS A 65 18.40 5.85 -13.37
N ILE A 66 17.20 5.30 -13.16
CA ILE A 66 16.33 4.79 -14.23
C ILE A 66 15.35 5.86 -14.75
N ILE A 67 14.97 6.86 -13.94
CA ILE A 67 14.12 7.97 -14.41
C ILE A 67 14.83 8.77 -15.51
N GLU A 68 16.16 8.87 -15.45
CA GLU A 68 16.99 9.54 -16.47
C GLU A 68 17.40 8.63 -17.64
N SER A 69 17.06 7.32 -17.63
CA SER A 69 17.50 6.35 -18.65
C SER A 69 16.40 5.43 -19.23
N ILE A 70 15.13 5.65 -18.89
CA ILE A 70 13.98 5.01 -19.58
C ILE A 70 13.62 5.83 -20.83
N PRO A 71 13.57 5.23 -22.04
CA PRO A 71 12.94 5.89 -23.17
C PRO A 71 11.46 6.09 -22.83
N GLN A 72 10.98 7.34 -22.92
CA GLN A 72 9.62 7.75 -22.57
C GLN A 72 8.62 6.64 -22.88
N LYS A 73 8.10 5.98 -21.84
CA LYS A 73 6.85 5.22 -21.96
C LYS A 73 5.87 6.19 -22.59
N THR A 74 5.24 5.85 -23.71
CA THR A 74 4.32 6.72 -24.43
C THR A 74 3.17 7.10 -23.49
N ILE A 75 3.39 8.15 -22.72
CA ILE A 75 2.35 9.02 -22.22
C ILE A 75 1.71 9.50 -23.52
N HIS A 76 0.42 9.22 -23.71
CA HIS A 76 -0.33 9.84 -24.80
C HIS A 76 -0.30 11.34 -24.53
N THR A 77 0.68 12.03 -25.09
CA THR A 77 0.74 13.47 -25.03
C THR A 77 -0.23 13.97 -26.08
N ASN A 78 -1.38 14.46 -25.64
CA ASN A 78 -2.28 15.28 -26.46
C ASN A 78 -1.56 16.51 -27.05
N GLU A 79 -0.29 16.74 -26.74
CA GLU A 79 0.53 17.88 -27.14
C GLU A 79 0.53 18.13 -28.66
N ILE A 80 0.67 17.10 -29.50
CA ILE A 80 0.69 17.30 -30.97
C ILE A 80 -0.68 17.78 -31.47
N ASP A 81 -1.76 17.12 -31.03
CA ASP A 81 -3.13 17.47 -31.42
C ASP A 81 -3.59 18.81 -30.79
N GLN A 82 -3.10 19.15 -29.59
CA GLN A 82 -3.39 20.40 -28.89
C GLN A 82 -2.61 21.59 -29.49
N GLN A 83 -1.40 21.39 -29.98
CA GLN A 83 -0.57 22.43 -30.59
C GLN A 83 -1.07 22.83 -31.98
N GLU A 84 -1.71 21.92 -32.71
CA GLU A 84 -2.17 22.16 -34.09
C GLU A 84 -3.18 23.31 -34.22
N GLN A 85 -3.87 23.68 -33.14
CA GLN A 85 -4.98 24.66 -33.19
C GLN A 85 -4.63 26.08 -32.70
N PHE A 86 -3.41 26.32 -32.21
CA PHE A 86 -3.00 27.63 -31.68
C PHE A 86 -1.81 28.26 -32.42
N GLU A 87 -1.63 27.94 -33.71
CA GLU A 87 -0.52 28.46 -34.54
C GLU A 87 -0.54 30.01 -34.68
N SER A 88 -1.62 30.71 -34.32
CA SER A 88 -1.74 32.17 -34.51
C SER A 88 -1.31 33.05 -33.34
N GLY A 89 -1.01 32.50 -32.16
CA GLY A 89 -0.55 33.28 -31.00
C GLY A 89 -1.57 34.28 -30.41
N ILE A 90 -2.81 34.29 -30.90
CA ILE A 90 -3.90 35.13 -30.40
C ILE A 90 -4.74 34.32 -29.39
N SER A 91 -4.82 34.77 -28.14
CA SER A 91 -5.71 34.19 -27.13
C SER A 91 -7.16 34.60 -27.41
N ILE A 92 -7.87 33.80 -28.21
CA ILE A 92 -9.30 34.00 -28.43
C ILE A 92 -10.07 33.32 -27.30
N ASN A 93 -10.96 34.05 -26.62
CA ASN A 93 -11.85 33.46 -25.63
C ASN A 93 -12.88 32.58 -26.35
N GLN A 94 -12.66 31.26 -26.34
CA GLN A 94 -13.51 30.29 -27.04
C GLN A 94 -14.95 30.28 -26.51
N ASP A 95 -15.18 30.76 -25.28
CA ASP A 95 -16.52 30.78 -24.66
C ASP A 95 -17.49 31.77 -25.33
N GLN A 96 -16.99 32.65 -26.20
CA GLN A 96 -17.82 33.57 -26.98
C GLN A 96 -18.46 32.94 -28.22
N PHE A 97 -17.95 31.79 -28.68
CA PHE A 97 -18.52 31.10 -29.83
C PHE A 97 -19.69 30.22 -29.40
N GLU A 98 -20.71 30.19 -30.25
CA GLU A 98 -21.79 29.22 -30.12
C GLU A 98 -21.30 27.81 -30.41
N ARG A 99 -21.97 26.83 -29.80
CA ARG A 99 -21.66 25.41 -29.98
C ARG A 99 -22.19 24.95 -31.33
N GLU A 100 -21.36 24.24 -32.09
CA GLU A 100 -21.73 23.67 -33.39
C GLU A 100 -21.18 22.26 -33.58
N THR A 101 -21.84 21.47 -34.43
CA THR A 101 -21.34 20.17 -34.87
C THR A 101 -20.73 20.27 -36.27
N ARG A 102 -19.61 19.59 -36.50
CA ARG A 102 -18.91 19.56 -37.80
C ARG A 102 -18.86 18.16 -38.37
N GLN A 103 -18.46 18.05 -39.64
CA GLN A 103 -17.97 16.77 -40.17
C GLN A 103 -16.76 16.29 -39.35
N ALA A 104 -16.52 14.99 -39.37
CA ALA A 104 -15.39 14.39 -38.67
C ALA A 104 -14.07 15.08 -39.07
N TYR A 105 -13.32 15.52 -38.06
CA TYR A 105 -12.05 16.21 -38.25
C TYR A 105 -10.90 15.24 -38.01
N LYS A 106 -9.96 15.17 -38.96
CA LYS A 106 -8.75 14.35 -38.84
C LYS A 106 -7.55 15.26 -38.55
N PHE A 107 -6.96 15.12 -37.37
CA PHE A 107 -5.76 15.84 -36.93
C PHE A 107 -4.51 15.38 -37.71
N LYS A 108 -3.45 16.20 -37.74
CA LYS A 108 -2.13 15.81 -38.29
C LYS A 108 -1.60 14.54 -37.62
N GLY A 109 -1.87 14.36 -36.33
CA GLY A 109 -1.53 13.16 -35.56
C GLY A 109 -2.29 11.89 -35.99
N GLY A 110 -3.26 12.01 -36.91
CA GLY A 110 -4.07 10.92 -37.42
C GLY A 110 -5.30 10.60 -36.58
N ALA A 111 -5.44 11.21 -35.40
CA ALA A 111 -6.65 11.12 -34.58
C ALA A 111 -7.85 11.69 -35.34
N VAL A 112 -9.01 11.06 -35.16
CA VAL A 112 -10.28 11.49 -35.76
C VAL A 112 -11.22 11.89 -34.65
N TYR A 113 -11.74 13.12 -34.70
CA TYR A 113 -12.74 13.63 -33.78
C TYR A 113 -14.07 13.84 -34.47
N THR A 114 -15.14 13.38 -33.83
CA THR A 114 -16.53 13.62 -34.23
C THR A 114 -17.28 14.12 -33.01
N GLY A 115 -17.77 15.35 -33.07
CA GLY A 115 -18.44 15.96 -31.92
C GLY A 115 -18.67 17.45 -32.09
N GLU A 116 -18.93 18.07 -30.95
CA GLU A 116 -19.25 19.48 -30.83
C GLU A 116 -17.98 20.35 -30.72
N TRP A 117 -18.09 21.58 -31.20
CA TRP A 117 -17.02 22.55 -31.25
C TRP A 117 -17.52 23.88 -30.70
N LYS A 118 -16.61 24.64 -30.10
CA LYS A 118 -16.74 26.08 -29.90
C LYS A 118 -15.53 26.77 -30.49
N GLY A 119 -15.74 27.62 -31.49
CA GLY A 119 -14.66 28.28 -32.22
C GLY A 119 -13.73 27.24 -32.84
N GLN A 120 -12.47 27.16 -32.40
CA GLN A 120 -11.53 26.14 -32.90
C GLN A 120 -11.33 24.97 -31.93
N ALA A 121 -11.92 25.01 -30.75
CA ALA A 121 -11.71 23.99 -29.72
C ALA A 121 -12.83 22.94 -29.72
N ARG A 122 -12.45 21.67 -29.48
CA ARG A 122 -13.38 20.61 -29.07
C ARG A 122 -14.03 21.03 -27.76
N ASP A 123 -15.36 21.01 -27.73
CA ASP A 123 -16.14 21.44 -26.58
C ASP A 123 -17.52 20.78 -26.63
N GLY A 124 -18.08 20.36 -25.50
CA GLY A 124 -19.34 19.61 -25.46
C GLY A 124 -19.09 18.12 -25.63
N PHE A 125 -20.08 17.37 -26.09
CA PHE A 125 -19.93 15.94 -26.28
C PHE A 125 -19.18 15.62 -27.57
N GLY A 126 -18.28 14.65 -27.52
CA GLY A 126 -17.59 14.18 -28.70
C GLY A 126 -16.81 12.90 -28.49
N ILE A 127 -16.48 12.28 -29.62
CA ILE A 127 -15.74 11.04 -29.72
C ILE A 127 -14.42 11.33 -30.42
N GLN A 128 -13.31 10.97 -29.79
CA GLN A 128 -11.99 10.93 -30.40
C GLN A 128 -11.50 9.49 -30.51
N VAL A 129 -11.03 9.11 -31.69
CA VAL A 129 -10.37 7.83 -31.95
C VAL A 129 -8.94 8.11 -32.40
N TRP A 130 -7.97 7.52 -31.70
CA TRP A 130 -6.55 7.62 -32.05
C TRP A 130 -6.13 6.49 -33.01
N PRO A 131 -5.04 6.66 -33.78
CA PRO A 131 -4.58 5.64 -34.74
C PRO A 131 -4.27 4.27 -34.14
N ASP A 132 -3.93 4.22 -32.85
CA ASP A 132 -3.66 2.98 -32.12
C ASP A 132 -4.93 2.24 -31.67
N GLY A 133 -6.11 2.81 -31.94
CA GLY A 133 -7.41 2.27 -31.56
C GLY A 133 -7.89 2.72 -30.18
N ALA A 134 -7.11 3.50 -29.42
CA ALA A 134 -7.62 4.15 -28.23
C ALA A 134 -8.79 5.07 -28.59
N LYS A 135 -9.74 5.23 -27.66
CA LYS A 135 -10.97 6.00 -27.88
C LYS A 135 -11.39 6.74 -26.62
N TYR A 136 -11.72 8.02 -26.75
CA TYR A 136 -12.41 8.80 -25.73
C TYR A 136 -13.80 9.15 -26.25
N GLU A 137 -14.80 8.97 -25.41
CA GLU A 137 -16.18 9.35 -25.69
C GLU A 137 -16.74 10.04 -24.46
N GLY A 138 -17.04 11.32 -24.57
CA GLY A 138 -17.49 12.09 -23.42
C GLY A 138 -17.52 13.57 -23.66
N GLU A 139 -17.64 14.29 -22.55
CA GLU A 139 -17.62 15.73 -22.50
C GLU A 139 -16.20 16.28 -22.69
N TRP A 140 -16.11 17.39 -23.41
CA TRP A 140 -14.91 18.14 -23.73
C TRP A 140 -15.10 19.60 -23.31
N ARG A 141 -14.01 20.24 -22.89
CA ARG A 141 -13.97 21.68 -22.70
C ARG A 141 -12.59 22.19 -23.11
N HIS A 142 -12.58 23.19 -23.99
CA HIS A 142 -11.33 23.80 -24.46
C HIS A 142 -10.25 22.78 -24.85
N ASN A 143 -10.61 21.80 -25.70
CA ASN A 143 -9.71 20.73 -26.16
C ASN A 143 -9.26 19.70 -25.12
N LYS A 144 -9.88 19.69 -23.93
CA LYS A 144 -9.57 18.72 -22.88
C LYS A 144 -10.79 17.88 -22.52
N ALA A 145 -10.58 16.62 -22.17
CA ALA A 145 -11.60 15.81 -21.51
C ALA A 145 -11.99 16.45 -20.17
N GLN A 146 -13.29 16.62 -19.97
CA GLN A 146 -13.87 17.35 -18.84
C GLN A 146 -15.26 16.80 -18.56
N GLY A 147 -15.68 16.64 -17.31
CA GLY A 147 -17.03 16.13 -17.00
C GLY A 147 -17.12 14.62 -17.13
N LYS A 148 -18.21 14.06 -17.65
CA LYS A 148 -18.39 12.61 -17.81
C LYS A 148 -17.78 12.12 -19.12
N GLY A 149 -17.09 10.98 -19.05
CA GLY A 149 -16.56 10.34 -20.25
C GLY A 149 -16.02 8.94 -20.00
N GLN A 150 -15.88 8.19 -21.09
CA GLN A 150 -15.25 6.90 -21.13
C GLN A 150 -14.00 6.96 -22.00
N PHE A 151 -12.88 6.49 -21.46
CA PHE A 151 -11.66 6.23 -22.22
C PHE A 151 -11.43 4.73 -22.33
N THR A 152 -11.32 4.24 -23.56
CA THR A 152 -10.93 2.87 -23.89
C THR A 152 -9.49 2.93 -24.38
N HIS A 153 -8.58 2.34 -23.62
CA HIS A 153 -7.18 2.21 -23.99
C HIS A 153 -7.04 1.22 -25.15
N SER A 154 -5.96 1.36 -25.94
CA SER A 154 -5.66 0.45 -27.05
C SER A 154 -5.39 -1.00 -26.61
N ASN A 155 -5.06 -1.22 -25.34
CA ASN A 155 -4.94 -2.57 -24.75
C ASN A 155 -6.28 -3.18 -24.30
N GLY A 156 -7.39 -2.44 -24.39
CA GLY A 156 -8.72 -2.88 -23.97
C GLY A 156 -9.11 -2.47 -22.54
N ASP A 157 -8.25 -1.80 -21.77
CA ASP A 157 -8.63 -1.25 -20.48
C ASP A 157 -9.64 -0.11 -20.67
N ILE A 158 -10.56 0.04 -19.73
CA ILE A 158 -11.62 1.03 -19.80
C ILE A 158 -11.64 1.84 -18.51
N TYR A 159 -11.58 3.16 -18.62
CA TYR A 159 -12.01 4.07 -17.56
C TYR A 159 -13.35 4.70 -17.96
N ASN A 160 -14.34 4.68 -17.07
CA ASN A 160 -15.60 5.38 -17.23
C ASN A 160 -15.88 6.19 -15.96
N GLY A 161 -15.91 7.51 -16.06
CA GLY A 161 -16.06 8.35 -14.88
C GLY A 161 -15.99 9.83 -15.16
N ASN A 162 -15.68 10.56 -14.10
CA ASN A 162 -15.43 11.99 -14.16
C ASN A 162 -14.01 12.30 -14.64
N TRP A 163 -13.89 13.39 -15.38
CA TRP A 163 -12.67 13.93 -15.96
C TRP A 163 -12.53 15.40 -15.62
N GLU A 164 -11.29 15.84 -15.41
CA GLU A 164 -10.94 17.24 -15.25
C GLU A 164 -9.59 17.49 -15.90
N ASN A 165 -9.56 18.38 -16.91
CA ASN A 165 -8.34 18.75 -17.62
C ASN A 165 -7.52 17.54 -18.12
N ASP A 166 -8.17 16.63 -18.87
CA ASP A 166 -7.57 15.39 -19.40
C ASP A 166 -7.23 14.32 -18.36
N MET A 167 -7.54 14.52 -17.08
CA MET A 167 -7.23 13.57 -16.00
C MET A 167 -8.50 12.98 -15.38
N ALA A 168 -8.47 11.71 -15.00
CA ALA A 168 -9.48 11.10 -14.15
C ALA A 168 -9.54 11.82 -12.79
N ASN A 169 -10.72 12.33 -12.44
CA ASN A 169 -10.91 13.14 -11.23
C ASN A 169 -12.36 13.06 -10.75
N GLY A 170 -12.60 12.80 -9.47
CA GLY A 170 -13.92 12.48 -8.92
C GLY A 170 -14.26 11.00 -9.05
N TYR A 171 -15.54 10.64 -9.11
CA TYR A 171 -15.93 9.22 -9.12
C TYR A 171 -15.77 8.58 -10.51
N GLY A 172 -15.23 7.37 -10.55
CA GLY A 172 -15.07 6.60 -11.79
C GLY A 172 -14.79 5.11 -11.57
N VAL A 173 -15.01 4.34 -12.62
CA VAL A 173 -14.77 2.90 -12.71
C VAL A 173 -13.64 2.66 -13.70
N TYR A 174 -12.60 1.96 -13.26
CA TYR A 174 -11.55 1.45 -14.12
C TYR A 174 -11.65 -0.07 -14.19
N GLN A 175 -11.71 -0.60 -15.40
CA GLN A 175 -11.78 -2.02 -15.67
C GLN A 175 -10.59 -2.40 -16.55
N HIS A 176 -9.71 -3.24 -16.02
CA HIS A 176 -8.59 -3.77 -16.75
C HIS A 176 -9.02 -5.01 -17.55
N ILE A 177 -8.38 -5.25 -18.69
CA ILE A 177 -8.73 -6.35 -19.61
C ILE A 177 -8.61 -7.75 -18.97
N ASP A 178 -7.78 -7.89 -17.94
CA ASP A 178 -7.63 -9.14 -17.17
C ASP A 178 -8.81 -9.43 -16.23
N GLY A 179 -9.74 -8.49 -16.07
CA GLY A 179 -10.91 -8.58 -15.21
C GLY A 179 -10.75 -7.87 -13.86
N ALA A 180 -9.58 -7.32 -13.53
CA ALA A 180 -9.44 -6.46 -12.36
C ALA A 180 -10.29 -5.19 -12.53
N LYS A 181 -10.98 -4.77 -11.47
CA LYS A 181 -11.86 -3.60 -11.49
C LYS A 181 -11.62 -2.75 -10.26
N TYR A 182 -11.49 -1.45 -10.46
CA TYR A 182 -11.55 -0.43 -9.42
C TYR A 182 -12.78 0.44 -9.62
N GLU A 183 -13.47 0.77 -8.54
CA GLU A 183 -14.63 1.64 -8.51
C GLU A 183 -14.52 2.56 -7.29
N GLY A 184 -14.39 3.87 -7.51
CA GLY A 184 -14.16 4.80 -6.41
C GLY A 184 -13.79 6.20 -6.84
N GLN A 185 -13.22 6.96 -5.90
CA GLN A 185 -12.78 8.33 -6.15
C GLN A 185 -11.40 8.37 -6.81
N TRP A 186 -11.20 9.37 -7.66
CA TRP A 186 -9.99 9.65 -8.40
C TRP A 186 -9.58 11.09 -8.15
N PHE A 187 -8.28 11.34 -8.19
CA PHE A 187 -7.73 12.69 -8.15
C PHE A 187 -6.44 12.72 -8.97
N ASN A 188 -6.42 13.49 -10.05
CA ASN A 188 -5.30 13.60 -10.98
C ASN A 188 -4.72 12.23 -11.38
N ASP A 189 -5.55 11.39 -12.00
CA ASP A 189 -5.23 10.04 -12.50
C ASP A 189 -4.86 9.00 -11.43
N LYS A 190 -5.05 9.32 -10.14
CA LYS A 190 -4.75 8.41 -9.04
C LYS A 190 -6.00 8.04 -8.28
N GLN A 191 -6.10 6.78 -7.89
CA GLN A 191 -7.11 6.34 -6.94
C GLN A 191 -6.93 7.14 -5.63
N HIS A 192 -8.03 7.67 -5.13
CA HIS A 192 -8.07 8.52 -3.96
C HIS A 192 -9.36 8.28 -3.18
N GLY A 193 -9.49 8.82 -1.98
CA GLY A 193 -10.74 8.75 -1.21
C GLY A 193 -11.21 7.31 -0.96
N TYR A 194 -12.51 7.08 -0.92
CA TYR A 194 -13.05 5.74 -0.74
C TYR A 194 -13.21 5.02 -2.08
N GLY A 195 -12.88 3.72 -2.11
CA GLY A 195 -13.04 2.89 -3.30
C GLY A 195 -13.12 1.39 -3.00
N TYR A 196 -13.49 0.64 -4.04
CA TYR A 196 -13.61 -0.80 -4.05
C TYR A 196 -12.80 -1.36 -5.21
N GLU A 197 -11.94 -2.33 -4.93
CA GLU A 197 -11.05 -2.98 -5.89
C GLU A 197 -11.29 -4.49 -5.82
N ILE A 198 -11.52 -5.12 -6.97
CA ILE A 198 -11.68 -6.57 -7.11
C ILE A 198 -10.69 -7.10 -8.13
N TRP A 199 -10.19 -8.31 -7.89
CA TRP A 199 -9.26 -8.98 -8.78
C TRP A 199 -9.82 -10.31 -9.30
N PRO A 200 -9.32 -10.81 -10.44
CA PRO A 200 -9.76 -12.06 -11.03
C PRO A 200 -9.55 -13.29 -10.13
N ASP A 201 -8.62 -13.21 -9.18
CA ASP A 201 -8.38 -14.28 -8.20
C ASP A 201 -9.44 -14.36 -7.10
N GLY A 202 -10.44 -13.48 -7.13
CA GLY A 202 -11.51 -13.40 -6.14
C GLY A 202 -11.15 -12.59 -4.89
N SER A 203 -9.92 -12.06 -4.81
CA SER A 203 -9.59 -11.10 -3.76
C SER A 203 -10.32 -9.78 -3.96
N SER A 204 -10.52 -9.06 -2.85
CA SER A 204 -11.12 -7.73 -2.90
C SER A 204 -10.61 -6.81 -1.80
N TYR A 205 -10.67 -5.52 -2.06
CA TYR A 205 -10.38 -4.46 -1.10
C TYR A 205 -11.49 -3.43 -1.13
N GLN A 206 -11.97 -3.03 0.04
CA GLN A 206 -12.89 -1.93 0.21
C GLN A 206 -12.36 -0.98 1.27
N GLY A 207 -12.12 0.27 0.93
CA GLY A 207 -11.56 1.22 1.90
C GLY A 207 -10.98 2.47 1.28
N PHE A 208 -10.16 3.16 2.06
CA PHE A 208 -9.57 4.42 1.67
C PHE A 208 -8.26 4.25 0.87
N PHE A 209 -8.09 5.12 -0.12
CA PHE A 209 -6.93 5.24 -0.98
C PHE A 209 -6.35 6.66 -0.88
N GLN A 210 -5.03 6.75 -0.97
CA GLN A 210 -4.30 8.00 -1.11
C GLN A 210 -3.18 7.80 -2.13
N ASN A 211 -3.23 8.54 -3.24
CA ASN A 211 -2.22 8.47 -4.31
C ASN A 211 -1.99 7.04 -4.84
N SER A 212 -3.07 6.30 -5.08
CA SER A 212 -3.04 4.89 -5.52
C SER A 212 -2.48 3.90 -4.51
N PHE A 213 -2.40 4.26 -3.23
CA PHE A 213 -2.08 3.34 -2.13
C PHE A 213 -3.28 3.21 -1.19
N LYS A 214 -3.58 1.98 -0.75
CA LYS A 214 -4.47 1.71 0.38
C LYS A 214 -3.93 2.45 1.61
N HIS A 215 -4.74 3.31 2.20
CA HIS A 215 -4.34 4.21 3.28
C HIS A 215 -5.56 4.60 4.12
N GLY A 216 -5.46 4.56 5.44
CA GLY A 216 -6.60 4.76 6.34
C GLY A 216 -7.33 3.45 6.62
N LYS A 217 -8.65 3.50 6.85
CA LYS A 217 -9.44 2.30 7.16
C LYS A 217 -9.77 1.51 5.89
N GLY A 218 -9.74 0.18 5.99
CA GLY A 218 -10.18 -0.68 4.90
C GLY A 218 -10.24 -2.15 5.27
N LYS A 219 -10.97 -2.90 4.43
CA LYS A 219 -11.16 -4.33 4.50
C LYS A 219 -10.55 -4.99 3.27
N TYR A 220 -9.71 -5.99 3.47
CA TYR A 220 -9.17 -6.83 2.41
C TYR A 220 -9.64 -8.27 2.61
N ILE A 221 -10.17 -8.89 1.57
CA ILE A 221 -10.58 -10.29 1.55
C ILE A 221 -9.63 -11.01 0.60
N TRP A 222 -8.91 -12.01 1.11
CA TRP A 222 -8.05 -12.87 0.30
C TRP A 222 -8.89 -13.93 -0.43
N PRO A 223 -8.36 -14.53 -1.53
CA PRO A 223 -9.05 -15.59 -2.27
C PRO A 223 -9.46 -16.79 -1.41
N THR A 224 -8.75 -17.03 -0.32
CA THR A 224 -8.99 -18.13 0.61
C THR A 224 -10.19 -17.90 1.55
N GLY A 225 -10.78 -16.71 1.54
CA GLY A 225 -11.81 -16.29 2.51
C GLY A 225 -11.24 -15.72 3.81
N GLN A 226 -9.91 -15.72 3.98
CA GLN A 226 -9.25 -14.93 5.03
C GLN A 226 -9.60 -13.45 4.81
N TYR A 227 -9.76 -12.67 5.88
CA TYR A 227 -9.95 -11.22 5.73
C TYR A 227 -9.25 -10.42 6.83
N PHE A 228 -8.88 -9.19 6.48
CA PHE A 228 -8.36 -8.17 7.38
C PHE A 228 -9.27 -6.97 7.34
N GLU A 229 -9.55 -6.38 8.49
CA GLU A 229 -10.27 -5.13 8.61
C GLU A 229 -9.56 -4.23 9.62
N GLY A 230 -9.07 -3.07 9.19
CA GLY A 230 -8.26 -2.22 10.06
C GLY A 230 -7.55 -1.08 9.34
N ASP A 231 -6.47 -0.61 9.96
CA ASP A 231 -5.65 0.49 9.49
C ASP A 231 -4.62 0.06 8.43
N TRP A 232 -4.52 0.89 7.39
CA TRP A 232 -3.61 0.74 6.26
C TRP A 232 -2.73 1.98 6.13
N VAL A 233 -1.45 1.75 5.84
CA VAL A 233 -0.50 2.81 5.48
C VAL A 233 0.31 2.32 4.30
N LEU A 234 0.16 3.00 3.15
CA LEU A 234 0.94 2.74 1.93
C LEU A 234 0.90 1.25 1.50
N ASN A 235 -0.30 0.69 1.34
CA ASN A 235 -0.54 -0.73 1.01
C ASN A 235 -0.12 -1.75 2.08
N LYS A 236 0.17 -1.31 3.31
CA LYS A 236 0.56 -2.21 4.40
C LYS A 236 -0.38 -2.12 5.59
N LEU A 237 -0.66 -3.25 6.23
CA LEU A 237 -1.34 -3.30 7.53
C LEU A 237 -0.47 -2.60 8.56
N ASN A 238 -0.96 -1.52 9.16
CA ASN A 238 -0.26 -0.73 10.17
C ASN A 238 -1.27 -0.05 11.08
N GLY A 239 -1.11 -0.14 12.40
CA GLY A 239 -2.10 0.38 13.34
C GLY A 239 -3.01 -0.73 13.85
N LEU A 240 -4.27 -0.43 14.16
CA LEU A 240 -5.19 -1.42 14.74
C LEU A 240 -5.92 -2.18 13.64
N GLY A 241 -6.14 -3.47 13.86
CA GLY A 241 -6.94 -4.27 12.94
C GLY A 241 -7.36 -5.62 13.49
N VAL A 242 -8.20 -6.28 12.70
CA VAL A 242 -8.72 -7.62 12.94
C VAL A 242 -8.39 -8.50 11.73
N LEU A 243 -7.66 -9.60 11.96
CA LEU A 243 -7.34 -10.61 10.97
C LEU A 243 -8.09 -11.90 11.32
N VAL A 244 -8.90 -12.40 10.39
CA VAL A 244 -9.70 -13.62 10.57
C VAL A 244 -9.32 -14.64 9.51
N TRP A 245 -9.06 -15.86 9.96
CA TRP A 245 -8.75 -16.98 9.07
C TRP A 245 -9.99 -17.84 8.82
N PRO A 246 -10.06 -18.55 7.67
CA PRO A 246 -11.19 -19.41 7.34
C PRO A 246 -11.46 -20.54 8.34
N ASP A 247 -10.43 -20.98 9.06
CA ASP A 247 -10.55 -22.00 10.11
C ASP A 247 -11.11 -21.47 11.43
N GLY A 248 -11.46 -20.18 11.51
CA GLY A 248 -12.04 -19.53 12.69
C GLY A 248 -11.00 -18.93 13.64
N ARG A 249 -9.70 -19.04 13.35
CA ARG A 249 -8.69 -18.27 14.10
C ARG A 249 -8.95 -16.78 13.90
N LYS A 250 -8.66 -15.98 14.92
CA LYS A 250 -8.83 -14.52 14.90
C LYS A 250 -7.68 -13.85 15.65
N TYR A 251 -7.15 -12.77 15.08
CA TYR A 251 -6.24 -11.86 15.76
C TYR A 251 -6.83 -10.46 15.77
N GLU A 252 -6.83 -9.81 16.93
CA GLU A 252 -7.29 -8.44 17.13
C GLU A 252 -6.20 -7.67 17.87
N GLY A 253 -5.61 -6.66 17.23
CA GLY A 253 -4.50 -5.96 17.84
C GLY A 253 -3.76 -5.02 16.90
N GLU A 254 -2.53 -4.72 17.29
CA GLU A 254 -1.64 -3.84 16.54
C GLU A 254 -0.94 -4.58 15.40
N PHE A 255 -0.74 -3.88 14.29
CA PHE A 255 -0.02 -4.33 13.12
C PHE A 255 1.10 -3.34 12.79
N GLN A 256 2.21 -3.87 12.31
CA GLN A 256 3.29 -3.07 11.77
C GLN A 256 3.88 -3.77 10.55
N ASN A 257 3.91 -3.06 9.42
CA ASN A 257 4.47 -3.57 8.16
C ASN A 257 3.92 -4.96 7.75
N ASN A 258 2.60 -5.17 7.85
CA ASN A 258 1.90 -6.43 7.58
C ASN A 258 2.01 -7.53 8.64
N ASN A 259 2.79 -7.33 9.71
CA ASN A 259 2.97 -8.33 10.76
C ASN A 259 2.14 -7.95 11.99
N MET A 260 1.67 -8.94 12.75
CA MET A 260 1.18 -8.74 14.11
C MET A 260 2.33 -8.17 14.95
N HIS A 261 2.05 -7.08 15.65
CA HIS A 261 3.04 -6.33 16.43
C HIS A 261 2.35 -5.74 17.68
N GLY A 262 3.09 -5.19 18.62
CA GLY A 262 2.50 -4.49 19.77
C GLY A 262 1.58 -5.39 20.59
N LYS A 263 0.48 -4.86 21.13
CA LYS A 263 -0.48 -5.65 21.90
C LYS A 263 -1.56 -6.24 20.99
N GLY A 264 -1.95 -7.48 21.27
CA GLY A 264 -3.08 -8.10 20.60
C GLY A 264 -3.61 -9.34 21.29
N THR A 265 -4.77 -9.78 20.81
CA THR A 265 -5.47 -10.99 21.25
C THR A 265 -5.56 -11.96 20.08
N TYR A 266 -5.08 -13.18 20.27
CA TYR A 266 -5.25 -14.28 19.32
C TYR A 266 -6.20 -15.31 19.92
N THR A 267 -7.27 -15.61 19.19
CA THR A 267 -8.28 -16.59 19.58
C THR A 267 -8.23 -17.77 18.62
N TRP A 268 -8.20 -18.99 19.17
CA TRP A 268 -8.31 -20.23 18.43
C TRP A 268 -9.75 -20.77 18.49
N PRO A 269 -10.20 -21.51 17.46
CA PRO A 269 -11.55 -22.09 17.42
C PRO A 269 -11.85 -23.05 18.57
N ASP A 270 -10.82 -23.71 19.11
CA ASP A 270 -10.92 -24.63 20.23
C ASP A 270 -11.05 -23.93 21.60
N GLY A 271 -11.18 -22.60 21.62
CA GLY A 271 -11.34 -21.80 22.83
C GLY A 271 -10.02 -21.37 23.47
N ARG A 272 -8.86 -21.82 22.97
CA ARG A 272 -7.57 -21.28 23.43
C ARG A 272 -7.49 -19.79 23.10
N LYS A 273 -6.79 -19.02 23.93
CA LYS A 273 -6.58 -17.59 23.73
C LYS A 273 -5.18 -17.16 24.15
N TYR A 274 -4.68 -16.13 23.51
CA TYR A 274 -3.44 -15.46 23.88
C TYR A 274 -3.69 -13.97 23.90
N TYR A 275 -3.37 -13.32 25.00
CA TYR A 275 -3.43 -11.87 25.16
C TYR A 275 -2.04 -11.39 25.52
N GLY A 276 -1.41 -10.58 24.70
CA GLY A 276 -0.05 -10.16 25.01
C GLY A 276 0.63 -9.39 23.90
N GLN A 277 1.94 -9.26 24.06
CA GLN A 277 2.76 -8.56 23.10
C GLN A 277 3.16 -9.48 21.94
N TYR A 278 3.30 -8.88 20.76
CA TYR A 278 3.75 -9.49 19.53
C TYR A 278 4.92 -8.69 18.96
N PHE A 279 5.88 -9.41 18.38
CA PHE A 279 6.97 -8.83 17.60
C PHE A 279 7.16 -9.66 16.35
N ASN A 280 6.83 -9.08 15.18
CA ASN A 280 6.93 -9.75 13.88
C ASN A 280 6.26 -11.13 13.87
N ASP A 281 4.94 -11.15 14.12
CA ASP A 281 4.07 -12.34 14.14
C ASP A 281 4.31 -13.33 15.28
N GLN A 282 5.33 -13.10 16.12
CA GLN A 282 5.67 -13.98 17.24
C GLN A 282 5.22 -13.37 18.55
N LYS A 283 4.63 -14.21 19.42
CA LYS A 283 4.40 -13.85 20.83
C LYS A 283 5.73 -13.42 21.44
N HIS A 284 5.74 -12.28 22.11
CA HIS A 284 6.93 -11.67 22.67
C HIS A 284 6.58 -10.90 23.94
N GLY A 285 7.56 -10.56 24.78
CA GLY A 285 7.33 -9.80 26.01
C GLY A 285 6.35 -10.49 26.97
N TYR A 286 5.57 -9.72 27.72
CA TYR A 286 4.58 -10.29 28.64
C TYR A 286 3.30 -10.71 27.89
N GLY A 287 2.76 -11.88 28.24
CA GLY A 287 1.47 -12.34 27.73
C GLY A 287 0.83 -13.45 28.55
N ILE A 288 -0.49 -13.55 28.39
CA ILE A 288 -1.37 -14.51 29.02
C ILE A 288 -1.81 -15.52 27.97
N TYR A 289 -1.63 -16.81 28.22
CA TYR A 289 -2.13 -17.88 27.40
C TYR A 289 -3.15 -18.70 28.18
N GLU A 290 -4.36 -18.80 27.66
CA GLU A 290 -5.45 -19.61 28.19
C GLU A 290 -5.62 -20.86 27.33
N TRP A 291 -5.56 -22.02 27.97
CA TRP A 291 -5.89 -23.29 27.35
C TRP A 291 -7.41 -23.51 27.35
N SER A 292 -7.90 -24.35 26.45
CA SER A 292 -9.32 -24.69 26.34
C SER A 292 -9.87 -25.43 27.57
N ASP A 293 -9.00 -26.04 28.37
CA ASP A 293 -9.33 -26.72 29.63
C ASP A 293 -9.30 -25.80 30.86
N GLY A 294 -9.19 -24.47 30.65
CA GLY A 294 -9.20 -23.47 31.72
C GLY A 294 -7.85 -23.25 32.39
N ARG A 295 -6.80 -24.00 32.02
CA ARG A 295 -5.44 -23.68 32.48
C ARG A 295 -5.02 -22.32 31.93
N ARG A 296 -4.15 -21.62 32.66
CA ARG A 296 -3.63 -20.31 32.25
C ARG A 296 -2.13 -20.19 32.56
N TYR A 297 -1.40 -19.54 31.66
CA TYR A 297 -0.01 -19.14 31.85
C TYR A 297 0.10 -17.64 31.68
N GLU A 298 0.71 -16.96 32.63
CA GLU A 298 0.96 -15.53 32.58
C GLU A 298 2.45 -15.29 32.79
N GLY A 299 3.13 -14.71 31.82
CA GLY A 299 4.56 -14.51 31.97
C GLY A 299 5.24 -14.03 30.71
N GLU A 300 6.55 -14.16 30.69
CA GLU A 300 7.37 -13.70 29.58
C GLU A 300 7.32 -14.70 28.40
N TRP A 301 7.46 -14.15 27.20
CA TRP A 301 7.47 -14.83 25.92
C TRP A 301 8.63 -14.33 25.07
N GLU A 302 9.30 -15.25 24.39
CA GLU A 302 10.37 -14.94 23.47
C GLU A 302 10.27 -15.87 22.25
N ASN A 303 10.33 -15.31 21.05
CA ASN A 303 10.25 -16.05 19.78
C ASN A 303 9.09 -17.06 19.74
N GLY A 304 7.91 -16.64 20.21
CA GLY A 304 6.70 -17.46 20.21
C GLY A 304 6.59 -18.48 21.34
N LYS A 305 7.53 -18.55 22.27
CA LYS A 305 7.60 -19.55 23.34
C LYS A 305 7.63 -18.92 24.73
N GLN A 306 7.09 -19.61 25.74
CA GLN A 306 7.24 -19.19 27.14
C GLN A 306 8.73 -19.06 27.50
N HIS A 307 9.08 -17.98 28.17
CA HIS A 307 10.43 -17.64 28.59
C HIS A 307 10.40 -17.01 29.99
N GLY A 308 11.55 -16.96 30.67
CA GLY A 308 11.75 -16.19 31.89
C GLY A 308 10.81 -16.61 33.02
N LYS A 309 10.26 -15.64 33.76
CA LYS A 309 9.34 -15.95 34.86
C LYS A 309 7.89 -16.01 34.39
N GLY A 310 7.13 -16.90 35.02
CA GLY A 310 5.69 -17.01 34.77
C GLY A 310 4.90 -17.58 35.94
N LEU A 311 3.60 -17.32 35.91
CA LEU A 311 2.56 -17.87 36.78
C LEU A 311 1.78 -18.90 35.97
N TYR A 312 1.67 -20.11 36.50
CA TYR A 312 0.87 -21.19 35.93
C TYR A 312 -0.32 -21.48 36.85
N ILE A 313 -1.52 -21.46 36.26
CA ILE A 313 -2.78 -21.60 36.98
C ILE A 313 -3.53 -22.81 36.44
N VAL A 314 -3.96 -23.69 37.35
CA VAL A 314 -4.79 -24.88 37.05
C VAL A 314 -5.87 -24.99 38.13
N GLY A 315 -7.11 -24.63 37.78
CA GLY A 315 -8.18 -24.49 38.80
C GLY A 315 -7.80 -23.40 39.81
N GLU A 316 -7.79 -23.74 41.10
CA GLU A 316 -7.36 -22.85 42.19
C GLU A 316 -5.84 -22.90 42.47
N LEU A 317 -5.12 -23.82 41.82
CA LEU A 317 -3.69 -23.96 42.04
C LEU A 317 -2.91 -22.93 41.22
N GLU A 318 -2.17 -22.08 41.92
CA GLU A 318 -1.25 -21.10 41.36
C GLU A 318 0.20 -21.47 41.68
N ARG A 319 1.06 -21.53 40.66
CA ARG A 319 2.50 -21.81 40.84
C ARG A 319 3.36 -20.89 39.98
N THR A 320 4.38 -20.28 40.59
CA THR A 320 5.39 -19.50 39.87
C THR A 320 6.62 -20.34 39.56
N GLY A 321 7.23 -20.12 38.41
CA GLY A 321 8.43 -20.82 37.98
C GLY A 321 9.26 -20.07 36.95
N GLU A 322 10.25 -20.78 36.40
CA GLU A 322 11.11 -20.28 35.33
C GLU A 322 10.98 -21.15 34.07
N TRP A 323 10.89 -20.53 32.90
CA TRP A 323 10.75 -21.15 31.59
C TRP A 323 11.91 -20.74 30.67
N LEU A 324 12.29 -21.65 29.79
CA LEU A 324 13.24 -21.38 28.71
C LEU A 324 12.82 -22.16 27.47
N ASN A 325 12.67 -21.45 26.36
CA ASN A 325 12.30 -22.04 25.07
C ASN A 325 11.03 -22.90 25.13
N GLY A 326 10.02 -22.45 25.88
CA GLY A 326 8.72 -23.11 26.03
C GLY A 326 8.72 -24.28 27.02
N LYS A 327 9.85 -24.57 27.66
CA LYS A 327 9.95 -25.62 28.68
C LYS A 327 10.13 -25.00 30.06
N ARG A 328 9.36 -25.47 31.03
CA ARG A 328 9.59 -25.13 32.44
C ARG A 328 10.92 -25.73 32.90
N ILE A 329 11.79 -24.91 33.48
CA ILE A 329 13.06 -25.33 34.09
C ILE A 329 12.84 -25.74 35.54
N ARG A 330 12.18 -24.91 36.35
CA ARG A 330 11.94 -25.16 37.79
C ARG A 330 10.72 -24.41 38.29
N TRP A 331 10.21 -24.84 39.44
CA TRP A 331 9.26 -24.04 40.23
C TRP A 331 9.98 -23.27 41.33
N ASP A 332 9.40 -22.15 41.76
CA ASP A 332 9.99 -21.36 42.85
C ASP A 332 9.83 -22.03 44.22
N ASP A 333 8.79 -22.87 44.40
CA ASP A 333 8.52 -23.63 45.63
C ASP A 333 9.49 -24.80 45.84
N GLU A 334 10.10 -25.33 44.79
CA GLU A 334 11.14 -26.38 44.84
C GLU A 334 12.41 -25.95 45.62
N LYS A 335 12.60 -24.64 45.84
CA LYS A 335 13.70 -24.12 46.68
C LYS A 335 13.45 -24.23 48.19
N LYS A 336 12.24 -24.58 48.66
CA LYS A 336 11.92 -24.60 50.11
C LYS A 336 12.18 -25.93 50.82
N THR A 337 12.58 -26.99 50.11
CA THR A 337 12.94 -28.29 50.69
C THR A 337 14.44 -28.55 50.57
N ASN A 338 15.21 -28.09 51.57
CA ASN A 338 16.59 -28.43 51.99
C ASN A 338 17.19 -27.15 52.62
N TYR A 339 17.36 -26.95 53.93
CA TYR A 339 17.79 -27.82 55.03
C TYR A 339 17.15 -27.37 56.37
N LYS A 340 16.45 -28.27 57.06
CA LYS A 340 16.50 -28.33 58.53
C LYS A 340 17.05 -29.72 58.86
N LYS A 341 18.32 -29.77 59.23
CA LYS A 341 18.89 -30.85 60.04
C LYS A 341 19.43 -30.20 61.29
#